data_AF-A0A969VN42-F1
#
_entry.id   AF-A0A969VN42-F1
#
_cell.length_a   1.000
_cell.length_b   1.000
_cell.length_c   1.000
_cell.angle_alpha   90.00
_cell.angle_beta   90.00
_cell.angle_gamma   90.00
#
_symmetry.space_group_name_H-M   'P 1'
#
loop_
_entity.id
_entity.type
_entity.pdbx_description
1 polymer ?
#
loop_
_entity_poly.entity_id
_entity_poly.type
_entity_poly.pdbx_seq_one_letter_code
_entity_poly.pdbx_strand_id
1 'polypeptide(L)' 'HLTVAVEGISGTVAVVEPTGSETHVVLRTGAREVVAMFRDRVPFRPGDALSFAPEAGSVHLFDKASGVRLS' A
#
# COMPACT_ATOMS: atom_id res chain seq x y z
N HIS A 1 8.12 -2.88 1.34
CA HIS A 1 7.26 -2.57 0.16
C HIS A 1 5.89 -3.22 0.33
N LEU A 2 4.91 -2.83 -0.51
CA LEU A 2 3.60 -3.47 -0.61
C LEU A 2 3.49 -4.17 -1.97
N THR A 3 2.89 -5.36 -1.98
CA THR A 3 2.58 -6.10 -3.21
C THR A 3 1.10 -6.40 -3.29
N VAL A 4 0.59 -6.58 -4.52
CA VAL A 4 -0.77 -7.10 -4.71
C VAL A 4 -0.79 -8.55 -4.26
N ALA A 5 -1.81 -8.91 -3.48
CA ALA A 5 -1.94 -10.23 -2.89
C ALA A 5 -3.41 -10.69 -2.93
N VAL A 6 -3.61 -12.00 -2.86
CA VAL A 6 -4.95 -12.59 -2.77
C VAL A 6 -5.59 -12.31 -1.41
N GLU A 7 -4.78 -12.26 -0.36
CA GLU A 7 -5.20 -11.94 1.01
C GLU A 7 -4.38 -10.77 1.57
N GLY A 8 -4.98 -10.01 2.47
CA GLY A 8 -4.30 -8.88 3.12
C GLY A 8 -5.25 -7.71 3.38
N ILE A 9 -4.69 -6.51 3.31
CA ILE A 9 -5.43 -5.28 3.52
C ILE A 9 -6.18 -4.97 2.23
N SER A 10 -7.50 -4.90 2.31
CA SER A 10 -8.35 -4.56 1.16
C SER A 10 -8.58 -3.05 1.10
N GLY A 11 -8.57 -2.51 -0.11
CA GLY A 11 -8.81 -1.09 -0.35
C GLY A 11 -9.21 -0.79 -1.80
N THR A 12 -9.54 0.48 -2.03
CA THR A 12 -9.88 0.99 -3.36
C THR A 12 -8.81 1.96 -3.81
N VAL A 13 -8.38 1.85 -5.07
CA VAL A 13 -7.43 2.80 -5.66
C VAL A 13 -8.06 4.18 -5.73
N ALA A 14 -7.43 5.16 -5.10
CA ALA A 14 -7.84 6.56 -5.14
C ALA A 14 -7.06 7.34 -6.21
N VAL A 15 -5.76 7.08 -6.33
CA VAL A 15 -4.84 7.79 -7.23
C VAL A 15 -3.83 6.82 -7.82
N VAL A 16 -3.52 7.01 -9.09
CA VAL A 16 -2.39 6.37 -9.79
C VAL A 16 -1.55 7.49 -10.40
N GLU A 17 -0.33 7.67 -9.91
CA GLU A 17 0.57 8.75 -10.32
C GLU A 17 1.89 8.17 -10.85
N PRO A 18 2.14 8.24 -12.17
CA PRO A 18 3.43 7.89 -12.76
C PRO A 18 4.43 9.03 -12.53
N THR A 19 5.49 8.79 -11.76
CA THR A 19 6.53 9.78 -11.39
C THR A 19 7.86 9.50 -12.10
N GLY A 20 7.81 8.90 -13.30
CA GLY A 20 8.98 8.55 -14.11
C GLY A 20 9.27 7.06 -14.05
N SER A 21 10.30 6.66 -13.28
CA SER A 21 10.70 5.24 -13.12
C SER A 21 9.79 4.47 -12.16
N GLU A 22 8.89 5.15 -11.47
CA GLU A 22 8.01 4.56 -10.48
C GLU A 22 6.57 5.03 -10.70
N THR A 23 5.64 4.23 -10.20
CA THR A 23 4.22 4.57 -10.11
C THR A 23 3.81 4.52 -8.65
N HIS A 24 3.33 5.65 -8.14
CA HIS A 24 2.69 5.71 -6.83
C HIS A 24 1.21 5.40 -6.96
N VAL A 25 0.72 4.51 -6.10
CA VAL A 25 -0.69 4.14 -6.02
C VAL A 25 -1.18 4.43 -4.61
N VAL A 26 -2.16 5.31 -4.49
CA VAL A 26 -2.81 5.60 -3.22
C VAL A 26 -4.04 4.70 -3.09
N LEU A 27 -4.09 3.89 -2.04
CA LEU A 27 -5.18 2.99 -1.70
C LEU A 27 -5.92 3.53 -0.48
N ARG A 28 -7.24 3.62 -0.56
CA ARG A 28 -8.09 3.96 0.58
C ARG A 28 -8.63 2.69 1.22
N THR A 29 -8.39 2.53 2.52
CA THR A 29 -8.89 1.43 3.34
C THR A 29 -9.56 1.97 4.60
N GLY A 30 -10.89 1.94 4.61
CA GLY A 30 -11.69 2.65 5.61
C GLY A 30 -11.38 4.16 5.62
N ALA A 31 -11.03 4.68 6.79
CA ALA A 31 -10.64 6.09 7.00
C ALA A 31 -9.13 6.36 6.83
N ARG A 32 -8.37 5.38 6.33
CA ARG A 32 -6.91 5.48 6.18
C ARG A 32 -6.51 5.40 4.72
N GLU A 33 -5.36 5.98 4.43
CA GLU A 33 -4.70 5.86 3.13
C GLU A 33 -3.39 5.09 3.28
N VAL A 34 -3.08 4.33 2.25
CA VAL A 34 -1.86 3.55 2.13
C VAL A 34 -1.25 3.86 0.77
N VAL A 35 0.03 4.16 0.73
CA VAL A 35 0.76 4.42 -0.51
C VAL A 35 1.61 3.21 -0.85
N ALA A 36 1.40 2.66 -2.04
CA ALA A 36 2.23 1.63 -2.63
C ALA A 36 3.05 2.22 -3.78
N MET A 37 4.29 1.75 -3.92
CA MET A 37 5.22 2.18 -4.94
C MET A 37 5.59 0.98 -5.82
N PHE A 38 5.44 1.14 -7.12
CA PHE A 38 5.73 0.13 -8.12
C PHE A 38 6.81 0.64 -9.06
N ARG A 39 7.80 -0.22 -9.40
CA ARG A 39 8.84 0.12 -10.38
C ARG A 39 8.39 -0.13 -11.83
N ASP A 40 7.33 -0.91 -12.00
CA ASP A 40 6.74 -1.19 -13.30
C ASP A 40 5.43 -0.42 -13.48
N ARG A 41 5.01 -0.25 -14.73
CA ARG A 41 3.68 0.26 -15.04
C ARG A 41 2.64 -0.74 -14.57
N VAL A 42 1.75 -0.29 -13.71
CA VAL A 42 0.60 -1.07 -13.25
C VAL A 42 -0.65 -0.70 -14.04
N PRO A 43 -1.54 -1.65 -14.36
CA PRO A 43 -2.75 -1.39 -15.13
C PRO A 43 -3.91 -0.84 -14.29
N PHE A 44 -3.68 -0.51 -13.01
CA PHE A 44 -4.70 -0.09 -12.06
C PHE A 44 -5.30 1.26 -12.43
N ARG A 45 -6.54 1.47 -12.00
CA ARG A 45 -7.31 2.70 -12.21
C ARG A 45 -7.97 3.13 -10.91
N PRO A 46 -8.17 4.45 -10.70
CA PRO A 46 -9.03 4.91 -9.62
C PRO A 46 -10.39 4.20 -9.63
N GLY A 47 -10.81 3.69 -8.48
CA GLY A 47 -12.01 2.87 -8.32
C GLY A 47 -11.77 1.35 -8.28
N ASP A 48 -10.61 0.86 -8.73
CA ASP A 48 -10.30 -0.57 -8.68
C ASP A 48 -10.22 -1.06 -7.22
N ALA A 49 -10.82 -2.21 -6.94
CA ALA A 49 -10.66 -2.91 -5.67
C ALA A 49 -9.42 -3.79 -5.71
N LEU A 50 -8.52 -3.61 -4.74
CA LEU A 50 -7.28 -4.37 -4.63
C LEU A 50 -7.08 -4.86 -3.20
N SER A 51 -6.48 -6.03 -3.07
CA SER A 51 -5.92 -6.52 -1.81
C SER A 51 -4.39 -6.46 -1.89
N PHE A 52 -3.78 -5.98 -0.81
CA PHE A 52 -2.33 -5.81 -0.73
C PHE A 52 -1.78 -6.34 0.57
N ALA A 53 -0.55 -6.85 0.52
CA ALA A 53 0.17 -7.33 1.68
C ALA A 53 1.52 -6.63 1.77
N PRO A 54 1.99 -6.31 2.97
CA PRO A 54 3.36 -5.88 3.15
C PRO A 54 4.32 -7.04 2.95
N GLU A 55 5.46 -6.73 2.36
CA GLU A 55 6.60 -7.64 2.35
C GLU A 55 7.07 -7.84 3.79
N ALA A 56 6.97 -9.07 4.31
CA ALA A 56 7.13 -9.37 5.73
C ALA A 56 8.45 -8.86 6.33
N GLY A 57 9.56 -8.93 5.57
CA GLY A 57 10.87 -8.44 6.01
C GLY A 57 11.03 -6.91 6.05
N SER A 58 10.03 -6.16 5.57
CA SER A 58 10.03 -4.69 5.51
C SER A 58 9.02 -4.05 6.47
N VAL A 59 8.40 -4.82 7.37
CA VAL A 59 7.38 -4.32 8.30
C VAL A 59 8.02 -3.82 9.58
N HIS A 60 7.61 -2.63 10.00
CA HIS A 60 7.93 -2.08 11.32
C HIS A 60 6.66 -1.95 12.15
N LEU A 61 6.69 -2.51 13.35
CA LEU A 61 5.57 -2.47 14.29
C LEU A 61 5.91 -1.51 15.43
N PHE A 62 4.92 -0.74 15.85
CA PHE A 62 5.05 0.22 16.94
C PHE A 62 3.96 -0.04 17.97
N ASP A 63 4.32 0.05 19.25
CA ASP A 63 3.35 0.02 20.32
C ASP A 63 2.42 1.24 20.24
N LYS A 64 1.12 1.01 20.37
CA LYS A 64 0.10 2.05 20.17
C LYS A 64 0.14 3.14 21.25
N ALA A 65 0.50 2.81 22.48
CA ALA A 65 0.44 3.73 23.61
C ALA A 65 1.74 4.56 23.75
N SER A 66 2.87 3.89 23.64
CA SER A 66 4.20 4.46 23.87
C SER A 66 4.91 4.92 22.59
N GLY A 67 4.51 4.41 21.42
CA GLY A 67 5.20 4.67 20.15
C GLY A 67 6.54 3.95 20.01
N VAL A 68 6.90 3.07 20.95
CA VAL A 68 8.16 2.31 20.90
C VAL A 68 8.10 1.29 19.77
N ARG A 69 9.18 1.19 19.00
CA ARG A 69 9.35 0.18 17.96
C ARG A 69 9.45 -1.22 18.57
N LEU A 70 8.59 -2.11 18.13
CA LEU A 70 8.56 -3.53 18.50
C LEU A 70 9.35 -4.39 17.51
N SER A 71 9.35 -4.01 16.22
CA SER A 71 10.09 -4.68 15.14
C SER A 71 10.43 -3.76 14.00
#